data_AF-A0A2G6G392-F1
#
_entry.id   AF-A0A2G6G392-F1
#
_cell.length_a   1.000
_cell.length_b   1.000
_cell.length_c   1.000
_cell.angle_alpha   90.00
_cell.angle_beta   90.00
_cell.angle_gamma   90.00
#
_symmetry.space_group_name_H-M   'P 1'
#
loop_
_entity.id
_entity.type
_entity.pdbx_description
1 polymer ?
#
loop_
_entity_poly.entity_id
_entity_poly.type
_entity_poly.pdbx_seq_one_letter_code
_entity_poly.pdbx_strand_id
1 'polypeptide(L)' 'PSPAMMLGLTDHRLSIEEMFGERLFLDDVDLPPRWRQYYRREVETVALPINRRHDLRFAF' A
#
# COMPACT_ATOMS: atom_id res chain seq x y z
N PRO A 1 -13.98 4.57 -14.68
CA PRO A 1 -13.36 3.36 -14.11
C PRO A 1 -11.99 3.71 -13.52
N SER A 2 -11.69 3.29 -12.29
CA SER A 2 -10.36 3.48 -11.69
C SER A 2 -9.35 2.51 -12.32
N PRO A 3 -8.03 2.75 -12.20
CA PRO A 3 -7.02 1.77 -12.60
C PRO A 3 -7.26 0.37 -11.99
N ALA A 4 -7.70 0.31 -10.73
CA ALA A 4 -8.03 -0.96 -10.08
C ALA A 4 -9.22 -1.68 -10.75
N MET A 5 -10.26 -0.93 -11.12
CA MET A 5 -11.41 -1.49 -11.85
C MET A 5 -11.02 -1.96 -13.26
N MET A 6 -10.16 -1.21 -13.96
CA MET A 6 -9.67 -1.60 -15.29
C MET A 6 -8.80 -2.86 -15.26
N LEU A 7 -8.10 -3.09 -14.14
CA LEU A 7 -7.31 -4.30 -13.90
C LEU A 7 -8.11 -5.48 -13.35
N GLY A 8 -9.43 -5.34 -13.16
CA GLY A 8 -10.29 -6.39 -12.60
C GLY A 8 -10.06 -6.67 -11.10
N LEU A 9 -9.28 -5.82 -10.41
CA LEU A 9 -8.99 -5.98 -8.97
C LEU A 9 -10.23 -5.80 -8.08
N THR A 10 -11.34 -5.32 -8.66
CA THR A 10 -12.63 -5.16 -7.99
C THR A 10 -13.64 -6.25 -8.36
N ASP A 11 -13.27 -7.21 -9.20
CA ASP A 11 -14.19 -8.22 -9.72
C ASP A 11 -14.61 -9.26 -8.67
N HIS A 12 -13.81 -9.37 -7.60
CA HIS A 12 -14.12 -10.17 -6.41
C HIS A 12 -13.57 -9.51 -5.16
N ARG A 13 -14.01 -9.99 -3.99
CA ARG A 13 -13.44 -9.57 -2.71
C ARG A 13 -12.14 -10.34 -2.47
N LEU A 14 -11.04 -9.63 -2.24
CA LEU A 14 -9.78 -10.23 -1.81
C LEU A 14 -9.92 -10.83 -0.41
N SER A 15 -9.49 -12.08 -0.27
CA SER A 15 -9.28 -12.75 1.01
C SER A 15 -7.98 -12.28 1.68
N ILE A 16 -7.86 -12.57 2.97
CA ILE A 16 -6.64 -12.27 3.72
C ILE A 16 -5.48 -13.12 3.18
N GLU A 17 -5.77 -14.38 2.84
CA GLU A 17 -4.83 -15.35 2.30
C GLU A 17 -4.25 -14.88 0.96
N GLU A 18 -5.11 -14.43 0.04
CA GLU A 18 -4.68 -13.86 -1.25
C GLU A 18 -3.82 -12.61 -1.04
N MET A 19 -4.28 -11.70 -0.16
CA MET A 19 -3.56 -10.45 0.09
C MET A 19 -2.16 -10.71 0.65
N PHE A 20 -2.01 -11.62 1.61
CA PHE A 20 -0.71 -11.94 2.19
C PHE A 20 0.15 -12.85 1.32
N GLY A 21 -0.45 -13.67 0.46
CA GLY A 21 0.27 -14.48 -0.52
C GLY A 21 1.02 -13.63 -1.55
N GLU A 22 0.45 -12.49 -1.94
CA GLU A 22 1.06 -11.55 -2.89
C GLU A 22 1.85 -10.41 -2.21
N ARG A 23 1.79 -10.30 -0.88
CA ARG A 23 2.42 -9.20 -0.17
C ARG A 23 3.93 -9.36 -0.10
N LEU A 24 4.64 -8.38 -0.65
CA LEU A 24 6.08 -8.25 -0.45
C LEU A 24 6.39 -7.79 0.99
N PHE A 25 7.18 -8.59 1.71
CA PHE A 25 7.74 -8.21 2.99
C PHE A 25 9.15 -7.65 2.82
N LEU A 26 9.50 -6.66 3.66
CA LEU A 26 10.79 -5.97 3.60
C LEU A 26 11.98 -6.92 3.71
N ASP A 27 11.83 -8.00 4.49
CA ASP A 27 12.91 -8.97 4.74
C ASP A 27 13.03 -10.02 3.63
N ASP A 28 11.98 -10.18 2.81
CA ASP A 28 11.92 -11.18 1.73
C ASP A 28 12.34 -10.61 0.36
N VAL A 29 12.57 -9.29 0.28
CA VAL A 29 12.91 -8.60 -0.97
C VAL A 29 14.19 -7.79 -0.82
N ASP A 30 15.07 -7.90 -1.81
CA ASP A 30 16.23 -7.02 -1.89
C ASP A 30 15.80 -5.62 -2.37
N LEU A 31 15.44 -4.78 -1.41
CA LEU A 31 15.03 -3.41 -1.64
C LEU A 31 16.25 -2.51 -1.94
N PRO A 32 16.17 -1.66 -2.98
CA PRO A 32 17.20 -0.66 -3.23
C PRO A 32 17.50 0.17 -1.98
N PRO A 33 18.77 0.58 -1.73
CA PRO A 33 19.18 1.20 -0.48
C PRO A 33 18.31 2.39 -0.04
N ARG A 34 17.91 3.24 -0.99
CA ARG A 34 17.05 4.39 -0.72
C ARG A 34 15.66 3.99 -0.21
N TRP A 35 15.09 2.93 -0.77
CA TRP A 35 13.77 2.43 -0.36
C TRP A 35 13.82 1.81 1.03
N ARG A 36 14.92 1.12 1.36
CA ARG A 36 15.16 0.58 2.70
C ARG A 36 15.12 1.66 3.79
N GLN A 37 15.73 2.81 3.54
CA GLN A 37 15.71 3.96 4.46
C GLN A 37 14.30 4.48 4.70
N TYR A 38 13.48 4.60 3.64
CA TYR A 38 12.07 4.99 3.78
C TYR A 38 11.26 3.97 4.58
N TYR A 39 11.40 2.68 4.28
CA TYR A 39 10.67 1.62 5.00
C TYR A 39 11.06 1.53 6.48
N ARG A 40 12.34 1.75 6.80
CA ARG A 40 12.84 1.81 8.18
C ARG A 40 12.55 3.12 8.89
N ARG A 41 11.90 4.08 8.23
CA ARG A 41 11.59 5.42 8.74
C ARG A 41 12.85 6.20 9.16
N GLU A 42 13.96 5.96 8.48
CA GLU A 42 15.23 6.69 8.67
C GLU A 42 15.19 8.05 7.96
N VAL A 43 14.27 8.23 7.00
CA VAL A 43 14.08 9.50 6.30
C VAL A 43 12.96 10.29 6.97
N GLU A 44 13.29 11.48 7.47
CA GLU A 44 12.28 12.42 7.95
C GLU A 44 11.49 13.01 6.77
N THR A 45 10.19 12.74 6.73
CA THR A 45 9.26 13.34 5.77
C THR A 45 8.41 14.38 6.46
N VAL A 46 8.23 15.55 5.83
CA VAL A 46 7.34 16.59 6.37
C VAL A 46 5.92 16.02 6.48
N ALA A 47 5.37 16.03 7.70
CA ALA A 47 4.00 15.62 7.91
C ALA A 47 3.06 16.57 7.17
N LEU A 48 2.30 16.04 6.22
CA LEU A 48 1.24 16.79 5.59
C LEU A 48 0.10 16.98 6.62
N PRO A 49 -0.41 18.21 6.83
CA PRO A 49 -1.47 18.45 7.81
C PRO A 49 -2.82 17.83 7.39
N ILE A 50 -2.95 17.48 6.11
CA ILE A 50 -4.05 16.76 5.49
C ILE A 50 -3.78 15.25 5.61
N ASN A 51 -4.77 14.44 5.98
CA ASN A 51 -4.67 12.98 6.25
C ASN A 51 -4.33 12.55 7.70
N ARG A 52 -4.63 13.36 8.72
CA ARG A 52 -4.51 12.91 10.13
C ARG A 52 -5.57 11.89 10.55
N ARG A 53 -6.67 11.80 9.81
CA ARG A 53 -7.74 10.80 9.96
C ARG A 53 -8.10 10.25 8.59
N HIS A 54 -8.16 8.93 8.48
CA HIS A 54 -8.73 8.25 7.32
C HIS A 54 -10.20 7.97 7.62
N ASP A 55 -11.09 8.71 6.96
CA ASP A 55 -12.51 8.36 6.96
C ASP A 55 -12.74 7.32 5.87
N LEU A 56 -13.39 6.20 6.23
CA LEU A 56 -13.76 5.17 5.27
C LEU A 56 -14.72 5.78 4.24
N ARG A 57 -14.29 5.88 2.99
CA ARG A 57 -15.16 6.23 1.86
C ARG A 57 -15.26 5.05 0.90
N PHE A 58 -16.49 4.61 0.67
CA PHE A 58 -16.79 3.69 -0.41
C PHE A 58 -16.91 4.47 -1.71
N ALA A 59 -16.24 4.00 -2.76
CA ALA A 59 -16.49 4.46 -4.12
C ALA A 59 -17.78 3.80 -4.64
N PHE A 60 -18.62 4.58 -5.33
CA PHE A 60 -19.86 4.14 -6.00
C PHE A 60 -19.59 3.72 -7.45
#